data_AF-A0A376TVD5-F1
#
_entry.id   AF-A0A376TVD5-F1
#
_cell.length_a   1.000
_cell.length_b   1.000
_cell.length_c   1.000
_cell.angle_alpha   90.00
_cell.angle_beta   90.00
_cell.angle_gamma   90.00
#
_symmetry.space_group_name_H-M   'P 1'
#
loop_
_entity.id
_entity.type
_entity.pdbx_description
1 polymer ?
#
loop_
_entity_poly.entity_id
_entity_poly.type
_entity_poly.pdbx_seq_one_letter_code
_entity_poly.pdbx_strand_id
1 'polypeptide(L)'
;MITVSWRLFAHTRGNEILFIPALFILFSLGGAVFGMGEEAVAFAIIIAPLMVRLGYDSITTVLVTYIATQIGFASSWMNPFCVVVAQGIAGVPVLSGSGLRIVVWVIATMIGLIFTMVYASRVKKNPLLSRVHESDRFFREKQADVEQRPFTFGDWLVLIVLTAVMVWVIWGVIVNAWFIPEIASQFFTMGSGDWHHRRCFPP
;
A
#
# COMPACT_ATOMS: atom_id res chain seq x y z
N MET A 1 -3.17 12.69 -33.33
CA MET A 1 -3.60 13.17 -32.00
C MET A 1 -2.67 12.62 -30.89
N ILE A 2 -1.34 12.79 -31.02
CA ILE A 2 -0.33 12.19 -30.10
C ILE A 2 0.65 13.25 -29.53
N THR A 3 0.51 14.53 -29.88
CA THR A 3 1.52 15.56 -29.60
C THR A 3 1.29 16.39 -28.32
N VAL A 4 0.17 16.22 -27.60
CA VAL A 4 -0.18 17.12 -26.48
C VAL A 4 0.39 16.67 -25.12
N SER A 5 0.81 15.42 -24.95
CA SER A 5 1.28 14.91 -23.64
C SER A 5 2.75 15.25 -23.31
N TRP A 6 3.58 15.63 -24.30
CA TRP A 6 5.03 15.80 -24.09
C TRP A 6 5.45 17.09 -23.37
N ARG A 7 4.62 18.14 -23.35
CA ARG A 7 5.00 19.43 -22.76
C ARG A 7 4.93 19.46 -21.22
N LEU A 8 4.18 18.54 -20.60
CA LEU A 8 4.13 18.40 -19.13
C LEU A 8 5.31 17.60 -18.56
N PHE A 9 5.95 16.72 -19.35
CA PHE A 9 7.12 15.96 -18.91
C PHE A 9 8.44 16.77 -18.93
N ALA A 10 8.47 17.93 -19.60
CA ALA A 10 9.68 18.74 -19.70
C ALA A 10 10.00 19.54 -18.43
N HIS A 11 9.01 19.84 -17.59
CA HIS A 11 9.19 20.64 -16.37
C HIS A 11 9.44 19.82 -15.10
N THR A 12 9.39 18.49 -15.17
CA THR A 12 9.51 17.59 -14.00
C THR A 12 10.82 16.79 -13.99
N ARG A 13 11.78 17.11 -14.87
CA ARG A 13 13.08 16.40 -14.95
C ARG A 13 13.94 16.47 -13.67
N GLY A 14 13.56 17.30 -12.69
CA GLY A 14 14.20 17.38 -11.37
C GLY A 14 13.48 16.65 -10.23
N ASN A 15 12.18 16.33 -10.37
CA ASN A 15 11.36 15.78 -9.28
C ASN A 15 11.22 14.24 -9.32
N GLU A 16 11.73 13.60 -10.38
CA GLU A 16 11.75 12.13 -10.53
C GLU A 16 12.52 11.42 -9.41
N ILE A 17 13.49 12.11 -8.81
CA ILE A 17 14.30 11.61 -7.69
C ILE A 17 13.49 11.61 -6.39
N LEU A 18 12.52 12.53 -6.24
CA LEU A 18 11.66 12.61 -5.05
C LEU A 18 10.52 11.58 -5.07
N PHE A 19 10.27 10.96 -6.22
CA PHE A 19 9.18 10.01 -6.41
C PHE A 19 9.38 8.72 -5.60
N ILE A 20 10.61 8.18 -5.58
CA ILE A 20 10.96 6.97 -4.83
C ILE A 20 10.80 7.19 -3.31
N PRO A 21 11.40 8.24 -2.71
CA PRO A 21 11.20 8.53 -1.29
C PRO A 21 9.74 8.74 -0.91
N ALA A 22 8.99 9.49 -1.72
CA ALA A 22 7.58 9.77 -1.43
C ALA A 22 6.76 8.48 -1.41
N LEU A 23 6.88 7.63 -2.42
CA LEU A 23 6.16 6.35 -2.47
C LEU A 23 6.61 5.40 -1.36
N PHE A 24 7.91 5.27 -1.14
CA PHE A 24 8.44 4.35 -0.12
C PHE A 24 7.93 4.71 1.28
N ILE A 25 7.95 5.99 1.63
CA ILE A 25 7.44 6.45 2.94
C ILE A 25 5.92 6.24 3.02
N LEU A 26 5.19 6.53 1.95
CA LEU A 26 3.73 6.35 1.90
C LEU A 26 3.32 4.88 2.11
N PHE A 27 3.92 3.94 1.37
CA PHE A 27 3.63 2.51 1.51
C PHE A 27 4.09 1.97 2.85
N SER A 28 5.25 2.42 3.34
CA SER A 28 5.71 2.05 4.67
C SER A 28 4.79 2.57 5.78
N LEU A 29 4.28 3.79 5.67
CA LEU A 29 3.28 4.31 6.61
C LEU A 29 1.98 3.52 6.52
N GLY A 30 1.53 3.18 5.30
CA GLY A 30 0.36 2.34 5.07
C GLY A 30 0.47 0.97 5.75
N GLY A 31 1.64 0.33 5.66
CA GLY A 31 1.94 -0.90 6.37
C GLY A 31 1.95 -0.74 7.90
N ALA A 32 2.54 0.34 8.42
CA ALA A 32 2.69 0.58 9.86
C ALA A 32 1.38 0.96 10.57
N VAL A 33 0.47 1.62 9.86
CA VAL A 33 -0.81 2.14 10.39
C VAL A 33 -1.96 1.19 10.08
N PHE A 34 -2.12 0.77 8.83
CA PHE A 34 -3.29 0.00 8.39
C PHE A 34 -3.01 -1.49 8.27
N GLY A 35 -1.74 -1.89 8.15
CA GLY A 35 -1.40 -3.28 7.88
C GLY A 35 -1.62 -3.71 6.42
N MET A 36 -1.44 -2.76 5.49
CA MET A 36 -1.78 -2.81 4.07
C MET A 36 -0.96 -3.82 3.22
N GLY A 37 -0.96 -5.10 3.57
CA GLY A 37 -0.10 -6.13 2.95
C GLY A 37 -0.54 -6.55 1.55
N GLU A 38 -1.83 -6.85 1.38
CA GLU A 38 -2.38 -7.44 0.15
C GLU A 38 -2.61 -6.39 -0.93
N GLU A 39 -3.02 -5.19 -0.54
CA GLU A 39 -3.29 -4.08 -1.45
C GLU A 39 -2.00 -3.59 -2.10
N ALA A 40 -0.85 -3.70 -1.43
CA ALA A 40 0.46 -3.31 -1.95
C ALA A 40 0.80 -4.02 -3.28
N VAL A 41 0.35 -5.27 -3.46
CA VAL A 41 0.56 -6.03 -4.71
C VAL A 41 -0.24 -5.42 -5.85
N ALA A 42 -1.51 -5.06 -5.61
CA ALA A 42 -2.34 -4.40 -6.60
C ALA A 42 -1.77 -3.03 -7.01
N PHE A 43 -1.30 -2.24 -6.03
CA PHE A 43 -0.64 -0.98 -6.31
C PHE A 43 0.68 -1.15 -7.08
N ALA A 44 1.45 -2.20 -6.81
CA ALA A 44 2.67 -2.50 -7.57
C ALA A 44 2.37 -2.69 -9.06
N ILE A 45 1.30 -3.40 -9.41
CA ILE A 45 0.89 -3.63 -10.80
C ILE A 45 0.52 -2.30 -11.49
N ILE A 46 -0.17 -1.41 -10.77
CA ILE A 46 -0.58 -0.09 -11.30
C ILE A 46 0.61 0.86 -11.46
N ILE A 47 1.55 0.84 -10.51
CA ILE A 47 2.70 1.77 -10.47
C ILE A 47 3.84 1.30 -11.40
N ALA A 48 3.96 0.00 -11.66
CA ALA A 48 5.00 -0.59 -12.53
C ALA A 48 5.16 0.13 -13.89
N PRO A 49 4.12 0.33 -14.72
CA PRO A 49 4.28 1.00 -16.01
C PRO A 49 4.76 2.45 -15.88
N LEU A 50 4.39 3.16 -14.80
CA LEU A 50 4.87 4.51 -14.53
C LEU A 50 6.36 4.51 -14.16
N MET A 51 6.80 3.58 -13.32
CA MET A 51 8.20 3.45 -12.92
C MET A 51 9.10 3.08 -14.10
N VAL A 52 8.64 2.19 -14.98
CA VAL A 52 9.35 1.83 -16.22
C VAL A 52 9.48 3.03 -17.16
N ARG A 53 8.45 3.90 -17.25
CA ARG A 53 8.51 5.15 -18.02
C ARG A 53 9.51 6.16 -17.46
N LEU A 54 9.71 6.18 -16.14
CA LEU A 54 10.69 7.04 -15.47
C LEU A 54 12.13 6.51 -15.56
N GLY A 55 12.34 5.36 -16.22
CA GLY A 55 13.64 4.73 -16.39
C GLY A 55 14.09 3.89 -15.20
N TYR A 56 13.17 3.53 -14.31
CA TYR A 56 13.38 2.52 -13.27
C TYR A 56 12.88 1.15 -13.75
N ASP A 57 13.14 0.09 -13.00
CA ASP A 57 12.70 -1.28 -13.32
C ASP A 57 11.55 -1.77 -12.42
N SER A 58 10.94 -2.89 -12.80
CA SER A 58 9.87 -3.51 -12.00
C SER A 58 10.35 -3.91 -10.60
N ILE A 59 11.63 -4.24 -10.41
CA ILE A 59 12.19 -4.53 -9.08
C ILE A 59 12.11 -3.28 -8.20
N THR A 60 12.52 -2.12 -8.71
CA THR A 60 12.40 -0.85 -7.99
C THR A 60 10.94 -0.58 -7.62
N THR A 61 9.99 -0.91 -8.50
CA THR A 61 8.55 -0.80 -8.20
C THR A 61 8.17 -1.66 -6.99
N VAL A 62 8.54 -2.95 -6.99
CA VAL A 62 8.25 -3.87 -5.88
C VAL A 62 8.94 -3.44 -4.59
N LEU A 63 10.14 -2.85 -4.66
CA LEU A 63 10.84 -2.30 -3.50
C LEU A 63 10.08 -1.14 -2.88
N VAL A 64 9.60 -0.19 -3.69
CA VAL A 64 8.89 1.01 -3.17
C VAL A 64 7.46 0.75 -2.75
N THR A 65 6.84 -0.35 -3.21
CA THR A 65 5.49 -0.74 -2.81
C THR A 65 5.53 -1.84 -1.76
N TYR A 66 5.80 -3.07 -2.17
CA TYR A 66 5.66 -4.25 -1.33
C TYR A 66 6.67 -4.27 -0.18
N ILE A 67 7.96 -4.11 -0.45
CA ILE A 67 8.97 -4.15 0.62
C ILE A 67 8.81 -2.99 1.59
N ALA A 68 8.51 -1.78 1.08
CA ALA A 68 8.20 -0.63 1.91
C ALA A 68 7.05 -0.93 2.88
N THR A 69 5.93 -1.48 2.38
CA THR A 69 4.81 -1.92 3.20
C THR A 69 5.23 -2.95 4.25
N GLN A 70 6.00 -3.98 3.88
CA GLN A 70 6.39 -5.03 4.83
C GLN A 70 7.29 -4.50 5.95
N ILE A 71 8.16 -3.53 5.66
CA ILE A 71 8.95 -2.82 6.68
C ILE A 71 8.03 -2.05 7.64
N GLY A 72 7.01 -1.39 7.09
CA GLY A 72 5.96 -0.73 7.87
C GLY A 72 5.23 -1.71 8.79
N PHE A 73 4.74 -2.80 8.20
CA PHE A 73 3.98 -3.84 8.89
C PHE A 73 4.76 -4.47 10.04
N ALA A 74 6.04 -4.78 9.83
CA ALA A 74 6.91 -5.40 10.83
C ALA A 74 7.08 -4.55 12.10
N SER A 75 7.09 -3.23 11.96
CA SER A 75 7.20 -2.30 13.10
C SER A 75 5.85 -1.93 13.71
N SER A 76 4.76 -1.93 12.92
CA SER A 76 3.34 -1.72 13.30
C SER A 76 3.14 -1.03 14.65
N TRP A 77 3.13 0.29 14.66
CA TRP A 77 2.93 1.06 15.89
C TRP A 77 1.46 1.41 16.15
N MET A 78 0.60 1.36 15.13
CA MET A 78 -0.84 1.67 15.25
C MET A 78 -1.76 0.66 14.54
N ASN A 79 -1.23 -0.46 14.05
CA ASN A 79 -2.02 -1.46 13.34
C ASN A 79 -3.20 -1.99 14.20
N PRO A 80 -4.46 -1.69 13.82
CA PRO A 80 -5.63 -2.00 14.62
C PRO A 80 -5.98 -3.48 14.60
N PHE A 81 -5.52 -4.24 13.59
CA PHE A 81 -5.88 -5.65 13.40
C PHE A 81 -4.99 -6.60 14.20
N CYS A 82 -3.69 -6.31 14.26
CA CYS A 82 -2.75 -7.18 14.94
C CYS A 82 -2.37 -6.62 16.31
N VAL A 83 -1.86 -5.39 16.35
CA VAL A 83 -1.18 -4.88 17.55
C VAL A 83 -2.18 -4.45 18.61
N VAL A 84 -3.20 -3.69 18.22
CA VAL A 84 -4.23 -3.21 19.16
C VAL A 84 -5.03 -4.39 19.73
N VAL A 85 -5.39 -5.38 18.91
CA VAL A 85 -6.05 -6.61 19.36
C VAL A 85 -5.15 -7.40 20.32
N ALA A 86 -3.88 -7.61 19.98
CA ALA A 86 -2.95 -8.33 20.84
C ALA A 86 -2.71 -7.62 22.20
N GLN A 87 -2.72 -6.28 22.22
CA GLN A 87 -2.63 -5.50 23.45
C GLN A 87 -3.87 -5.65 24.32
N GLY A 88 -5.06 -5.67 23.70
CA GLY A 88 -6.31 -6.02 24.37
C GLY A 88 -6.23 -7.40 25.03
N ILE A 89 -5.70 -8.40 24.31
CA ILE A 89 -5.49 -9.77 24.84
C ILE A 89 -4.49 -9.80 26.00
N ALA A 90 -3.38 -9.08 25.87
CA ALA A 90 -2.34 -9.03 26.89
C ALA A 90 -2.70 -8.15 28.11
N GLY A 91 -3.85 -7.47 28.08
CA GLY A 91 -4.28 -6.57 29.16
C GLY A 91 -3.40 -5.34 29.34
N VAL A 92 -2.62 -4.96 28.31
CA VAL A 92 -1.75 -3.78 28.35
C VAL A 92 -2.46 -2.59 27.68
N PRO A 93 -2.15 -1.34 28.06
CA PRO A 93 -2.78 -0.17 27.44
C PRO A 93 -2.61 -0.18 25.92
N VAL A 94 -3.67 0.17 25.20
CA VAL A 94 -3.63 0.33 23.74
C VAL A 94 -2.57 1.38 23.38
N LEU A 95 -1.81 1.13 22.31
CA LEU A 95 -0.68 1.96 21.87
C LEU A 95 0.50 2.02 22.86
N SER A 96 0.52 1.18 23.91
CA SER A 96 1.70 1.07 24.78
C SER A 96 2.94 0.63 23.96
N GLY A 97 4.07 1.30 24.18
CA GLY A 97 5.29 1.04 23.43
C GLY A 97 5.30 1.55 21.98
N SER A 98 4.28 2.32 21.56
CA SER A 98 4.24 2.95 20.22
C SER A 98 5.45 3.82 19.93
N GLY A 99 5.96 4.57 20.91
CA GLY A 99 7.17 5.39 20.75
C GLY A 99 8.39 4.60 20.29
N LEU A 100 8.69 3.46 20.93
CA LEU A 100 9.78 2.57 20.51
C LEU A 100 9.55 2.03 19.10
N ARG A 101 8.32 1.61 18.79
CA ARG A 101 7.95 1.08 17.48
C ARG A 101 8.06 2.13 16.38
N ILE A 102 7.72 3.39 16.65
CA ILE A 102 7.91 4.51 15.74
C ILE A 102 9.40 4.73 15.48
N VAL A 103 10.26 4.68 16.50
CA VAL A 103 11.71 4.82 16.31
C VAL A 103 12.25 3.68 15.45
N VAL A 104 11.86 2.43 15.73
CA VAL A 104 12.24 1.26 14.94
C VAL A 104 11.73 1.38 13.50
N TRP A 105 10.49 1.83 13.31
CA TRP A 105 9.90 2.09 12.01
C TRP A 105 10.72 3.13 11.23
N VAL A 106 11.01 4.29 11.82
CA VAL A 106 11.82 5.33 11.16
C VAL A 106 13.17 4.79 10.74
N ILE A 107 13.88 4.08 11.63
CA ILE A 107 15.20 3.51 11.32
C ILE A 107 15.10 2.49 10.18
N ALA A 108 14.15 1.54 10.26
CA ALA A 108 13.98 0.50 9.25
C ALA A 108 13.57 1.08 7.89
N THR A 109 12.67 2.07 7.89
CA THR A 109 12.22 2.78 6.68
C THR A 109 13.36 3.58 6.07
N MET A 110 14.20 4.24 6.87
CA MET A 110 15.39 4.95 6.38
C MET A 110 16.41 4.00 5.75
N ILE A 111 16.68 2.85 6.38
CA ILE A 111 17.58 1.82 5.82
C ILE A 111 17.03 1.29 4.49
N GLY A 112 15.75 0.92 4.45
CA GLY A 112 15.08 0.43 3.25
C GLY A 112 15.04 1.47 2.13
N LEU A 113 14.80 2.72 2.48
CA LEU A 113 14.79 3.84 1.54
C LEU A 113 16.18 4.08 0.94
N ILE A 114 17.23 4.16 1.77
CA ILE A 114 18.60 4.35 1.30
C ILE A 114 19.01 3.20 0.38
N PHE A 115 18.72 1.96 0.77
CA PHE A 115 18.98 0.77 -0.06
C PHE A 115 18.27 0.88 -1.42
N THR A 116 16.99 1.24 -1.41
CA THR A 116 16.17 1.36 -2.63
C THR A 116 16.66 2.49 -3.53
N MET A 117 17.06 3.63 -2.95
CA MET A 117 17.63 4.76 -3.70
C MET A 117 18.97 4.39 -4.34
N VAL A 118 19.85 3.69 -3.61
CA VAL A 118 21.12 3.19 -4.15
C VAL A 118 20.85 2.21 -5.29
N TYR A 119 19.94 1.26 -5.11
CA TYR A 119 19.56 0.31 -6.14
C TYR A 119 19.00 1.01 -7.39
N ALA A 120 17.99 1.86 -7.23
CA ALA A 120 17.36 2.59 -8.32
C ALA A 120 18.34 3.48 -9.09
N SER A 121 19.29 4.12 -8.38
CA SER A 121 20.33 4.92 -9.02
C SER A 121 21.31 4.09 -9.85
N ARG A 122 21.60 2.84 -9.42
CA ARG A 122 22.45 1.90 -10.18
C ARG A 122 21.74 1.40 -11.42
N VAL A 123 20.46 1.03 -11.31
CA VAL A 123 19.63 0.60 -12.44
C VAL A 123 19.46 1.72 -13.47
N LYS A 124 19.20 2.95 -13.01
CA LYS A 124 19.06 4.12 -13.90
C LYS A 124 20.36 4.43 -14.67
N LYS A 125 21.53 4.18 -14.08
CA LYS A 125 22.84 4.38 -14.72
C LYS A 125 23.21 3.25 -15.70
N ASN A 126 22.79 2.02 -15.43
CA ASN A 126 23.06 0.86 -16.27
C ASN A 126 21.81 -0.03 -16.36
N PRO A 127 20.96 0.15 -17.38
CA PRO A 127 19.75 -0.63 -17.56
C PRO A 127 19.99 -2.15 -17.71
N LEU A 128 21.20 -2.54 -18.13
CA LEU A 128 21.64 -3.94 -18.26
C LEU A 128 21.93 -4.63 -16.91
N LEU A 129 22.02 -3.88 -15.82
CA LEU A 129 22.13 -4.44 -14.47
C LEU A 129 20.79 -4.94 -13.91
N SER A 130 19.67 -4.57 -14.54
CA SER A 130 18.37 -5.13 -14.17
C SER A 130 18.25 -6.56 -14.71
N ARG A 131 18.17 -7.54 -13.79
CA ARG A 131 17.96 -8.96 -14.11
C ARG A 131 16.60 -9.26 -14.78
N VAL A 132 15.74 -8.25 -14.92
CA VAL A 132 14.34 -8.35 -15.34
C VAL A 132 14.13 -7.60 -16.67
N HIS A 133 15.20 -7.22 -17.38
CA HIS A 133 15.12 -6.43 -18.61
C HIS A 133 14.18 -7.04 -19.68
N GLU A 134 14.12 -8.37 -19.79
CA GLU A 134 13.19 -9.05 -20.71
C GLU A 134 11.76 -9.17 -20.17
N SER A 135 11.58 -9.32 -18.86
CA SER A 135 10.26 -9.37 -18.21
C SER A 135 9.60 -8.00 -18.16
N ASP A 136 10.38 -6.92 -18.08
CA ASP A 136 9.91 -5.54 -18.19
C ASP A 136 9.45 -5.20 -19.61
N ARG A 137 9.89 -5.96 -20.62
CA ARG A 137 9.37 -5.85 -21.99
C ARG A 137 7.87 -6.14 -22.04
N PHE A 138 7.36 -7.04 -21.20
CA PHE A 138 5.92 -7.29 -21.05
C PHE A 138 5.15 -6.06 -20.56
N PHE A 139 5.69 -5.30 -19.60
CA PHE A 139 5.10 -4.03 -19.13
C PHE A 139 5.31 -2.87 -20.12
N ARG A 140 6.31 -2.96 -21.00
CA ARG A 140 6.56 -1.99 -22.10
C ARG A 140 5.66 -2.23 -23.31
N GLU A 141 5.41 -3.49 -23.66
CA GLU A 141 4.62 -3.91 -24.83
C GLU A 141 3.13 -4.02 -24.51
N LYS A 142 2.75 -4.49 -23.31
CA LYS A 142 1.43 -4.17 -22.77
C LYS A 142 1.46 -2.71 -22.34
N GLN A 143 1.19 -1.84 -23.30
CA GLN A 143 0.50 -0.60 -23.05
C GLN A 143 -0.70 -1.00 -22.19
N ALA A 144 -0.58 -0.83 -20.87
CA ALA A 144 -1.65 -1.16 -19.96
C ALA A 144 -2.78 -0.19 -20.34
N ASP A 145 -3.70 -0.70 -21.17
CA ASP A 145 -5.11 -0.44 -21.01
C ASP A 145 -5.41 -0.89 -19.58
N VAL A 146 -5.01 -0.06 -18.63
CA VAL A 146 -5.70 0.05 -17.37
C VAL A 146 -7.06 0.49 -17.84
N GLU A 147 -7.96 -0.47 -18.09
CA GLU A 147 -9.37 -0.16 -18.25
C GLU A 147 -9.68 0.68 -17.03
N GLN A 148 -9.81 1.99 -17.24
CA GLN A 148 -10.33 2.88 -16.24
C GLN A 148 -11.79 2.49 -16.13
N ARG A 149 -12.05 1.41 -15.39
CA ARG A 149 -13.39 1.10 -14.97
C ARG A 149 -13.82 2.32 -14.16
N PRO A 150 -14.88 3.03 -14.60
CA PRO A 150 -15.36 4.17 -13.85
C PRO A 150 -15.67 3.67 -12.43
N PHE A 151 -15.21 4.43 -11.43
CA PHE A 151 -15.54 4.16 -10.03
C PHE A 151 -17.04 3.98 -9.92
N THR A 152 -17.48 2.75 -9.67
CA THR A 152 -18.89 2.43 -9.59
C THR A 152 -19.40 2.73 -8.19
N PHE A 153 -20.72 2.90 -8.04
CA PHE A 153 -21.34 3.12 -6.73
C PHE A 153 -21.02 2.00 -5.74
N GLY A 154 -20.79 0.77 -6.24
CA GLY A 154 -20.33 -0.36 -5.43
C GLY A 154 -18.94 -0.17 -4.82
N ASP A 155 -17.97 0.39 -5.56
CA ASP A 155 -16.62 0.64 -5.05
C ASP A 155 -16.63 1.66 -3.91
N TRP A 156 -17.46 2.70 -4.06
CA TRP A 156 -17.67 3.72 -3.03
C TRP A 156 -18.35 3.14 -1.78
N LEU A 157 -19.34 2.27 -1.97
CA LEU A 157 -20.03 1.59 -0.86
C LEU A 157 -19.07 0.68 -0.10
N VAL A 158 -18.25 -0.11 -0.79
CA VAL A 158 -17.24 -0.98 -0.17
C VAL A 158 -16.22 -0.16 0.62
N LEU A 159 -15.72 0.95 0.06
CA LEU A 159 -14.77 1.83 0.75
C LEU A 159 -15.35 2.41 2.04
N ILE A 160 -16.63 2.79 2.03
CA ILE A 160 -17.28 3.35 3.21
C ILE A 160 -17.60 2.29 4.25
N VAL A 161 -18.07 1.13 3.84
CA VAL A 161 -18.32 0.04 4.78
C VAL A 161 -17.00 -0.39 5.43
N LEU A 162 -15.92 -0.53 4.65
CA LEU A 162 -14.58 -0.83 5.17
C LEU A 162 -14.11 0.23 6.18
N THR A 163 -14.21 1.52 5.81
CA THR A 163 -13.78 2.63 6.68
C THR A 163 -14.64 2.71 7.95
N ALA A 164 -15.95 2.53 7.84
CA ALA A 164 -16.88 2.54 8.96
C ALA A 164 -16.62 1.38 9.93
N VAL A 165 -16.37 0.18 9.40
CA VAL A 165 -15.97 -0.98 10.21
C VAL A 165 -14.63 -0.73 10.89
N MET A 166 -13.71 -0.01 10.24
CA MET A 166 -12.42 0.32 10.85
C MET A 166 -12.56 1.26 12.05
N VAL A 167 -13.35 2.32 11.87
CA VAL A 167 -13.68 3.24 12.96
C VAL A 167 -14.42 2.50 14.08
N TRP A 168 -15.33 1.58 13.74
CA TRP A 168 -16.06 0.79 14.72
C TRP A 168 -15.15 -0.16 15.50
N VAL A 169 -14.25 -0.90 14.84
CA VAL A 169 -13.29 -1.77 15.51
C VAL A 169 -12.39 -0.95 16.45
N ILE A 170 -11.85 0.18 15.97
CA ILE A 170 -11.00 1.07 16.79
C ILE A 170 -11.78 1.59 18.01
N TRP A 171 -13.01 2.05 17.82
CA TRP A 171 -13.87 2.52 18.92
C TRP A 171 -14.25 1.40 19.89
N GLY A 172 -14.60 0.22 19.37
CA GLY A 172 -14.97 -0.95 20.16
C GLY A 172 -13.84 -1.47 21.04
N VAL A 173 -12.62 -1.48 20.51
CA VAL A 173 -11.44 -1.88 21.30
C VAL A 173 -11.05 -0.81 22.33
N ILE A 174 -11.14 0.48 21.98
CA ILE A 174 -10.76 1.57 22.90
C ILE A 174 -11.77 1.75 24.04
N VAL A 175 -13.07 1.72 23.75
CA VAL A 175 -14.11 2.08 24.73
C VAL A 175 -14.69 0.86 25.43
N ASN A 176 -14.92 -0.23 24.70
CA ASN A 176 -15.62 -1.41 25.23
C ASN A 176 -14.70 -2.61 25.47
N ALA A 177 -13.37 -2.47 25.27
CA ALA A 177 -12.38 -3.53 25.40
C ALA A 177 -12.78 -4.82 24.65
N TRP A 178 -13.42 -4.68 23.49
CA TRP A 178 -13.90 -5.81 22.69
C TRP A 178 -12.77 -6.75 22.26
N PHE A 179 -13.04 -8.05 22.34
CA PHE A 179 -12.09 -9.13 22.10
C PHE A 179 -12.36 -9.82 20.75
N ILE A 180 -11.64 -10.92 20.51
CA ILE A 180 -11.71 -11.71 19.27
C ILE A 180 -13.16 -12.08 18.86
N PRO A 181 -14.07 -12.49 19.76
CA PRO A 181 -15.44 -12.86 19.37
C PRO A 181 -16.24 -11.67 18.80
N GLU A 182 -16.12 -10.50 19.40
CA GLU A 182 -16.83 -9.29 19.00
C GLU A 182 -16.30 -8.77 17.66
N ILE A 183 -14.97 -8.74 17.50
CA ILE A 183 -14.34 -8.37 16.23
C ILE A 183 -14.74 -9.34 15.11
N ALA A 184 -14.76 -10.65 15.38
CA ALA A 184 -15.20 -11.66 14.42
C ALA A 184 -16.67 -11.45 14.00
N SER A 185 -17.56 -11.11 14.94
CA SER A 185 -18.97 -10.82 14.64
C SER A 185 -19.17 -9.56 13.79
N GLN A 186 -18.32 -8.53 13.96
CA GLN A 186 -18.34 -7.32 13.15
C GLN A 186 -17.94 -7.60 11.69
N PHE A 187 -16.86 -8.36 11.49
CA PHE A 187 -16.47 -8.80 10.14
C PHE A 187 -17.51 -9.72 9.50
N PHE A 188 -18.14 -10.60 10.28
CA PHE A 188 -19.20 -11.47 9.80
C PHE A 188 -20.45 -10.68 9.37
N THR A 189 -20.80 -9.64 10.13
CA THR A 189 -21.93 -8.75 9.82
C THR A 189 -21.65 -7.91 8.57
N MET A 190 -20.42 -7.45 8.37
CA MET A 190 -19.98 -6.79 7.14
C MET A 190 -20.14 -7.71 5.92
N GLY A 191 -19.66 -8.96 6.02
CA GLY A 191 -19.74 -9.92 4.92
C GLY A 191 -21.17 -10.35 4.57
N SER A 192 -22.06 -10.43 5.56
CA SER A 192 -23.46 -10.80 5.36
C SER A 192 -24.33 -9.63 4.83
N GLY A 193 -23.97 -8.38 5.13
CA GLY A 193 -24.57 -7.20 4.50
C GLY A 193 -24.24 -7.08 3.01
N ASP A 194 -23.00 -7.37 2.62
CA ASP A 194 -22.54 -7.32 1.21
C ASP A 194 -23.14 -8.47 0.36
N TRP A 195 -23.48 -9.60 1.00
CA TRP A 195 -24.13 -10.74 0.35
C TRP A 195 -25.55 -10.44 -0.13
N HIS A 196 -26.23 -9.47 0.49
CA HIS A 196 -27.60 -9.13 0.12
C HIS A 196 -27.68 -8.25 -1.15
N HIS A 197 -26.63 -7.47 -1.42
CA HIS A 197 -26.54 -6.59 -2.60
C HIS A 197 -26.05 -7.31 -3.86
N ARG A 198 -25.25 -8.37 -3.73
CA ARG A 198 -24.74 -9.16 -4.88
C ARG A 198 -25.79 -10.06 -5.56
N ARG A 199 -27.02 -10.15 -5.03
CA ARG A 199 -28.14 -10.84 -5.70
C ARG A 199 -28.85 -10.00 -6.77
N CYS A 200 -28.49 -8.73 -6.94
CA CYS A 200 -29.18 -7.83 -7.88
C CYS A 200 -28.48 -7.63 -9.23
N PHE A 201 -27.34 -8.29 -9.50
CA PHE A 201 -26.72 -8.28 -10.82
C PHE A 201 -26.73 -9.69 -11.41
N PRO A 202 -27.47 -9.94 -12.52
CA PRO A 202 -27.46 -11.22 -13.21
C PRO A 202 -26.12 -11.45 -13.96
N PRO A 203 -25.81 -12.72 -14.34
CA PRO A 203 -24.57 -13.12 -15.00
C PRO A 203 -24.35 -12.51 -16.38
#